data_AF-A0A958NJ27-F1
#
_entry.id   AF-A0A958NJ27-F1
#
_cell.length_a   1.000
_cell.length_b   1.000
_cell.length_c   1.000
_cell.angle_alpha   90.00
_cell.angle_beta   90.00
_cell.angle_gamma   90.00
#
_symmetry.space_group_name_H-M   'P 1'
#
loop_
_entity.id
_entity.type
_entity.pdbx_description
1 polymer ?
#
loop_
_entity_poly.entity_id
_entity_poly.type
_entity_poly.pdbx_seq_one_letter_code
_entity_poly.pdbx_strand_id
1 'polypeptide(L)'
;MTPNTKPYRILKRKRENLDDVIYYEGVAQVNDSILRMVSLPKEGQLAIYSKYAEELKEKALEEEKRKEEELKKQESRQMVALNASKDKNSKPNLSPRGLPGEFATKGGDNASSFYFYNSTTVAYGKNEFLKIWGDRKLQDNWRLSNEKAGIKSTGKTESITSITGKEDQYNPETYIASLPTEQTAIDSIANERNFAYYQLGIIYREKFQELSLSKSRFEDLLQNSPEERLILPSKYNLYKIYTELGLTRKAEAMKSDIVTNYPDSRYAEILLNPQSELSKDENSPEFIYTNLYKQFENQEYTEVITEAEKQIKRLEGDDFLPKFEILKASARGRLYGFEEYKKGIDYIALTYPNTEEGKKAQQLLQNAIPVLAKKEFIKDDEATHFNVVYQFEKDTEEDIDAFIKTLNEEIGKKIKYFDLTTSKDVYDENTVFVVVHGLTSIQGASGFAQLLQSDEKDSRGRPIKPKITKEYFAISSPNYAIIQRHKNLNAYLKLE
;
A
#
# COMPACT_ATOMS: atom_id res chain seq x y z
N MET A 1 -9.97 13.24 -24.87
CA MET A 1 -9.50 14.56 -24.42
C MET A 1 -7.99 14.58 -24.46
N THR A 2 -7.37 15.72 -24.76
CA THR A 2 -5.91 15.88 -24.70
C THR A 2 -5.42 15.84 -23.25
N PRO A 3 -4.36 15.05 -22.95
CA PRO A 3 -3.71 15.08 -21.65
C PRO A 3 -3.28 16.50 -21.25
N ASN A 4 -3.15 16.76 -19.96
CA ASN A 4 -2.71 18.04 -19.38
C ASN A 4 -3.60 19.29 -19.57
N THR A 5 -4.77 19.20 -20.20
CA THR A 5 -5.72 20.33 -20.23
C THR A 5 -6.43 20.56 -18.87
N LYS A 6 -6.84 21.79 -18.57
CA LYS A 6 -7.59 22.13 -17.33
C LYS A 6 -8.87 21.27 -17.17
N PRO A 7 -9.71 21.06 -18.20
CA PRO A 7 -10.86 20.14 -18.12
C PRO A 7 -10.44 18.68 -17.84
N TYR A 8 -9.37 18.18 -18.48
CA TYR A 8 -8.86 16.83 -18.21
C TYR A 8 -8.41 16.66 -16.76
N ARG A 9 -7.70 17.64 -16.19
CA ARG A 9 -7.26 17.60 -14.77
C ARG A 9 -8.45 17.62 -13.81
N ILE A 10 -9.49 18.41 -14.10
CA ILE A 10 -10.72 18.47 -13.29
C ILE A 10 -11.48 17.14 -13.35
N LEU A 11 -11.66 16.57 -14.55
CA LEU A 11 -12.36 15.30 -14.74
C LEU A 11 -11.58 14.11 -14.16
N LYS A 12 -10.26 14.11 -14.32
CA LYS A 12 -9.38 13.10 -13.70
C LYS A 12 -9.53 13.14 -12.18
N ARG A 13 -9.42 14.32 -11.55
CA ARG A 13 -9.62 14.47 -10.09
C ARG A 13 -11.02 14.04 -9.64
N LYS A 14 -12.08 14.41 -10.38
CA LYS A 14 -13.45 13.98 -10.06
C LYS A 14 -13.61 12.46 -10.15
N ARG A 15 -12.96 11.81 -11.13
CA ARG A 15 -12.94 10.36 -11.25
C ARG A 15 -12.17 9.73 -10.09
N GLU A 16 -10.96 10.19 -9.79
CA GLU A 16 -10.15 9.67 -8.66
C GLU A 16 -10.93 9.77 -7.34
N ASN A 17 -11.55 10.92 -7.05
CA ASN A 17 -12.43 11.08 -5.88
C ASN A 17 -13.64 10.12 -5.89
N LEU A 18 -14.17 9.74 -7.06
CA LEU A 18 -15.29 8.79 -7.17
C LEU A 18 -14.83 7.34 -7.00
N ASP A 19 -13.65 7.00 -7.52
CA ASP A 19 -13.02 5.71 -7.32
C ASP A 19 -12.79 5.47 -5.81
N ASP A 20 -12.37 6.51 -5.06
CA ASP A 20 -12.27 6.49 -3.59
C ASP A 20 -13.63 6.30 -2.88
N VAL A 21 -14.70 7.01 -3.30
CA VAL A 21 -16.05 6.82 -2.72
C VAL A 21 -16.55 5.40 -2.95
N ILE A 22 -16.41 4.87 -4.16
CA ILE A 22 -16.86 3.51 -4.51
C ILE A 22 -16.14 2.48 -3.65
N TYR A 23 -14.84 2.67 -3.42
CA TYR A 23 -14.05 1.81 -2.54
C TYR A 23 -14.59 1.84 -1.10
N TYR A 24 -14.71 3.02 -0.48
CA TYR A 24 -15.11 3.11 0.92
C TYR A 24 -16.60 2.79 1.17
N GLU A 25 -17.51 3.12 0.25
CA GLU A 25 -18.91 2.65 0.32
C GLU A 25 -18.97 1.12 0.20
N GLY A 26 -18.14 0.51 -0.66
CA GLY A 26 -18.03 -0.95 -0.76
C GLY A 26 -17.56 -1.61 0.53
N VAL A 27 -16.48 -1.10 1.15
CA VAL A 27 -15.98 -1.57 2.45
C VAL A 27 -17.04 -1.41 3.53
N ALA A 28 -17.65 -0.24 3.64
CA ALA A 28 -18.69 0.03 4.62
C ALA A 28 -19.90 -0.91 4.46
N GLN A 29 -20.44 -1.05 3.24
CA GLN A 29 -21.60 -1.89 2.95
C GLN A 29 -21.35 -3.37 3.23
N VAL A 30 -20.16 -3.89 2.88
CA VAL A 30 -19.78 -5.28 3.15
C VAL A 30 -19.63 -5.49 4.66
N ASN A 31 -18.88 -4.64 5.35
CA ASN A 31 -18.61 -4.81 6.77
C ASN A 31 -19.87 -4.60 7.63
N ASP A 32 -20.75 -3.65 7.27
CA ASP A 32 -22.08 -3.50 7.88
C ASP A 32 -22.93 -4.76 7.70
N SER A 33 -22.89 -5.37 6.52
CA SER A 33 -23.63 -6.60 6.25
C SER A 33 -23.12 -7.76 7.11
N ILE A 34 -21.79 -7.92 7.24
CA ILE A 34 -21.17 -8.96 8.08
C ILE A 34 -21.50 -8.73 9.56
N LEU A 35 -21.27 -7.53 10.08
CA LEU A 35 -21.53 -7.18 11.49
C LEU A 35 -23.02 -7.29 11.85
N ARG A 36 -23.92 -6.97 10.91
CA ARG A 36 -25.35 -7.21 11.06
C ARG A 36 -25.69 -8.71 11.13
N MET A 37 -25.05 -9.56 10.32
CA MET A 37 -25.30 -11.01 10.42
C MET A 37 -24.76 -11.59 11.72
N VAL A 38 -23.55 -11.20 12.13
CA VAL A 38 -22.91 -11.64 13.37
C VAL A 38 -23.70 -11.20 14.62
N SER A 39 -24.29 -10.00 14.62
CA SER A 39 -25.10 -9.51 15.76
C SER A 39 -26.50 -10.12 15.85
N LEU A 40 -26.99 -10.83 14.82
CA LEU A 40 -28.27 -11.53 14.89
C LEU A 40 -28.16 -12.86 15.68
N PRO A 41 -29.22 -13.27 16.41
CA PRO A 41 -29.29 -14.62 16.98
C PRO A 41 -29.17 -15.70 15.90
N LYS A 42 -28.65 -16.89 16.26
CA LYS A 42 -28.46 -18.01 15.32
C LYS A 42 -29.72 -18.39 14.53
N GLU A 43 -30.90 -18.30 15.16
CA GLU A 43 -32.20 -18.53 14.50
C GLU A 43 -32.47 -17.51 13.39
N GLY A 44 -32.11 -16.24 13.60
CA GLY A 44 -32.23 -15.17 12.60
C GLY A 44 -31.21 -15.33 11.46
N GLN A 45 -29.98 -15.75 11.77
CA GLN A 45 -28.98 -16.10 10.76
C GLN A 45 -29.48 -17.26 9.87
N LEU A 46 -29.96 -18.34 10.49
CA LEU A 46 -30.56 -19.50 9.79
C LEU A 46 -31.72 -19.09 8.91
N ALA A 47 -32.66 -18.26 9.38
CA ALA A 47 -33.79 -17.81 8.59
C ALA A 47 -33.37 -17.03 7.34
N ILE A 48 -32.37 -16.14 7.45
CA ILE A 48 -31.87 -15.35 6.32
C ILE A 48 -31.15 -16.24 5.30
N TYR A 49 -30.25 -17.12 5.74
CA TYR A 49 -29.52 -18.01 4.83
C TYR A 49 -30.40 -19.13 4.25
N SER A 50 -31.44 -19.57 4.96
CA SER A 50 -32.47 -20.49 4.42
C SER A 50 -33.22 -19.85 3.26
N LYS A 51 -33.72 -18.63 3.46
CA LYS A 51 -34.39 -17.88 2.39
C LYS A 51 -33.44 -17.63 1.20
N TYR A 52 -32.19 -17.26 1.46
CA TYR A 52 -31.20 -17.04 0.41
C TYR A 52 -30.90 -18.32 -0.38
N ALA A 53 -30.77 -19.47 0.29
CA ALA A 53 -30.60 -20.77 -0.35
C ALA A 53 -31.83 -21.18 -1.18
N GLU A 54 -33.05 -20.85 -0.73
CA GLU A 54 -34.28 -21.04 -1.52
C GLU A 54 -34.32 -20.14 -2.76
N GLU A 55 -33.99 -18.85 -2.65
CA GLU A 55 -33.88 -17.94 -3.79
C GLU A 55 -32.81 -18.39 -4.80
N LEU A 56 -31.72 -19.01 -4.35
CA LEU A 56 -30.70 -19.61 -5.21
C LEU A 56 -31.21 -20.88 -5.92
N LYS A 57 -31.98 -21.75 -5.23
CA LYS A 57 -32.62 -22.93 -5.84
C LYS A 57 -33.60 -22.51 -6.93
N GLU A 58 -34.44 -21.50 -6.65
CA GLU A 58 -35.43 -21.00 -7.60
C GLU A 58 -34.76 -20.43 -8.86
N LYS A 59 -33.76 -19.56 -8.72
CA LYS A 59 -32.99 -19.01 -9.85
C LYS A 59 -32.28 -20.08 -10.67
N ALA A 60 -31.70 -21.09 -10.03
CA ALA A 60 -31.06 -22.20 -10.73
C ALA A 60 -32.10 -23.01 -11.56
N LEU A 61 -33.28 -23.26 -10.99
CA LEU A 61 -34.37 -23.97 -11.65
C LEU A 61 -35.00 -23.15 -12.80
N GLU A 62 -35.09 -21.82 -12.68
CA GLU A 62 -35.45 -20.94 -13.79
C GLU A 62 -34.40 -20.94 -14.90
N GLU A 63 -33.10 -20.91 -14.57
CA GLU A 63 -32.03 -20.94 -15.56
C GLU A 63 -31.96 -22.29 -16.29
N GLU A 64 -32.21 -23.40 -15.60
CA GLU A 64 -32.35 -24.73 -16.21
C GLU A 64 -33.58 -24.80 -17.13
N LYS A 65 -34.75 -24.31 -16.71
CA LYS A 65 -35.94 -24.20 -17.59
C LYS A 65 -35.66 -23.37 -18.84
N ARG A 66 -34.99 -22.22 -18.70
CA ARG A 66 -34.61 -21.37 -19.84
C ARG A 66 -33.68 -22.10 -20.81
N LYS A 67 -32.68 -22.82 -20.30
CA LYS A 67 -31.76 -23.64 -21.11
C LYS A 67 -32.50 -24.78 -21.82
N GLU A 68 -33.43 -25.46 -21.15
CA GLU A 68 -34.23 -26.53 -21.74
C GLU A 68 -35.19 -26.00 -22.83
N GLU A 69 -35.81 -24.84 -22.63
CA GLU A 69 -36.59 -24.16 -23.65
C GLU A 69 -35.76 -23.72 -24.86
N GLU A 70 -34.55 -23.18 -24.64
CA GLU A 70 -33.63 -22.81 -25.71
C GLU A 70 -33.18 -24.05 -26.50
N LEU A 71 -32.90 -25.17 -25.81
CA LEU A 71 -32.58 -26.45 -26.45
C LEU A 71 -33.75 -26.96 -27.30
N LYS A 72 -34.98 -27.01 -26.76
CA LYS A 72 -36.18 -27.40 -27.50
C LYS A 72 -36.47 -26.45 -28.69
N LYS A 73 -36.17 -25.15 -28.57
CA LYS A 73 -36.25 -24.18 -29.67
C LYS A 73 -35.16 -24.44 -30.73
N GLN A 74 -33.96 -24.91 -30.37
CA GLN A 74 -32.94 -25.34 -31.33
C GLN A 74 -33.33 -26.66 -32.02
N GLU A 75 -33.76 -27.67 -31.27
CA GLU A 75 -34.19 -28.98 -31.80
C GLU A 75 -35.39 -28.84 -32.75
N SER A 76 -36.40 -28.04 -32.38
CA SER A 76 -37.55 -27.78 -33.26
C SER A 76 -37.17 -27.02 -34.53
N ARG A 77 -36.27 -26.02 -34.46
CA ARG A 77 -35.70 -25.37 -35.66
C ARG A 77 -34.95 -26.36 -36.55
N GLN A 78 -34.20 -27.30 -35.97
CA GLN A 78 -33.48 -28.33 -36.70
C GLN A 78 -34.42 -29.36 -37.33
N MET A 79 -35.50 -29.74 -36.64
CA MET A 79 -36.55 -30.64 -37.16
C MET A 79 -37.38 -29.99 -38.28
N VAL A 80 -37.66 -28.69 -38.21
CA VAL A 80 -38.31 -27.95 -39.31
C VAL A 80 -37.39 -27.87 -40.53
N ALA A 81 -36.08 -27.63 -40.35
CA ALA A 81 -35.11 -27.67 -41.44
C ALA A 81 -34.99 -29.07 -42.07
N LEU A 82 -35.10 -30.14 -41.29
CA LEU A 82 -35.11 -31.52 -41.78
C LEU A 82 -36.42 -31.85 -42.54
N ASN A 83 -37.59 -31.43 -42.04
CA ASN A 83 -38.86 -31.71 -42.72
C ASN A 83 -39.06 -30.87 -43.99
N ALA A 84 -38.53 -29.65 -44.06
CA ALA A 84 -38.49 -28.86 -45.30
C ALA A 84 -37.72 -29.54 -46.46
N SER A 85 -36.90 -30.56 -46.16
CA SER A 85 -36.21 -31.37 -47.18
C SER A 85 -37.02 -32.58 -47.68
N LYS A 86 -38.16 -32.92 -47.06
CA LYS A 86 -39.01 -34.06 -47.45
C LYS A 86 -40.12 -33.73 -48.44
N ASP A 87 -40.45 -32.45 -48.62
CA ASP A 87 -41.60 -32.01 -49.42
C ASP A 87 -41.29 -31.80 -50.91
N LYS A 88 -40.41 -32.65 -51.48
CA LYS A 88 -40.24 -32.82 -52.93
C LYS A 88 -40.52 -34.25 -53.34
N ASN A 89 -41.74 -34.41 -53.86
CA ASN A 89 -42.32 -35.67 -54.26
C ASN A 89 -41.59 -36.27 -55.48
N SER A 90 -40.81 -37.34 -55.29
CA SER A 90 -40.53 -38.35 -56.34
C SER A 90 -40.05 -39.69 -55.75
N LYS A 91 -40.71 -40.76 -56.16
CA LYS A 91 -40.43 -42.19 -55.93
C LYS A 91 -41.00 -42.96 -57.15
N PRO A 92 -40.58 -44.21 -57.48
CA PRO A 92 -39.92 -45.23 -56.66
C PRO A 92 -38.54 -45.64 -57.27
N ASN A 93 -37.90 -46.81 -57.07
CA ASN A 93 -38.27 -48.08 -56.42
C ASN A 93 -37.06 -48.93 -55.96
N LEU A 94 -37.35 -50.12 -55.41
CA LEU A 94 -36.50 -51.32 -55.26
C LEU A 94 -35.21 -51.26 -54.42
N SER A 95 -35.34 -51.70 -53.17
CA SER A 95 -34.73 -52.94 -52.63
C SER A 95 -33.19 -53.09 -52.53
N PRO A 96 -32.68 -53.98 -51.64
CA PRO A 96 -31.56 -53.56 -50.78
C PRO A 96 -30.23 -54.30 -50.99
N ARG A 97 -29.19 -53.73 -50.35
CA ARG A 97 -27.89 -54.33 -49.96
C ARG A 97 -26.74 -54.17 -50.98
N GLY A 98 -25.63 -53.60 -50.49
CA GLY A 98 -24.29 -53.90 -50.99
C GLY A 98 -23.43 -52.72 -51.45
N LEU A 99 -22.53 -52.27 -50.56
CA LEU A 99 -21.27 -51.56 -50.81
C LEU A 99 -21.30 -50.17 -51.52
N PRO A 100 -20.45 -49.22 -51.09
CA PRO A 100 -20.22 -47.98 -51.83
C PRO A 100 -19.18 -48.20 -52.94
N GLY A 101 -19.66 -48.31 -54.18
CA GLY A 101 -18.83 -48.34 -55.37
C GLY A 101 -19.49 -47.58 -56.51
N GLU A 102 -18.68 -46.78 -57.21
CA GLU A 102 -18.94 -46.24 -58.56
C GLU A 102 -19.95 -45.08 -58.68
N PHE A 103 -19.42 -43.86 -58.81
CA PHE A 103 -20.16 -42.66 -59.22
C PHE A 103 -19.93 -42.40 -60.72
N ALA A 104 -20.96 -42.58 -61.54
CA ALA A 104 -20.91 -42.21 -62.96
C ALA A 104 -21.07 -40.68 -63.15
N THR A 105 -20.13 -40.07 -63.86
CA THR A 105 -20.02 -38.61 -64.05
C THR A 105 -20.67 -38.11 -65.34
N LYS A 106 -21.41 -36.99 -65.26
CA LYS A 106 -21.66 -36.01 -66.35
C LYS A 106 -22.17 -34.71 -65.72
N GLY A 107 -21.52 -33.56 -65.81
CA GLY A 107 -20.18 -33.23 -66.31
C GLY A 107 -19.89 -31.74 -66.04
N GLY A 108 -18.62 -31.34 -65.98
CA GLY A 108 -18.20 -29.96 -65.69
C GLY A 108 -17.02 -29.94 -64.71
N ASP A 109 -15.86 -29.52 -65.19
CA ASP A 109 -14.54 -29.69 -64.57
C ASP A 109 -14.43 -29.25 -63.10
N ASN A 110 -14.20 -30.23 -62.22
CA ASN A 110 -12.97 -30.30 -61.43
C ASN A 110 -12.82 -31.69 -60.79
N ALA A 111 -11.59 -32.02 -60.41
CA ALA A 111 -11.20 -33.33 -59.88
C ALA A 111 -12.10 -33.81 -58.73
N SER A 112 -12.31 -35.13 -58.66
CA SER A 112 -13.03 -35.88 -57.63
C SER A 112 -12.98 -35.20 -56.26
N SER A 113 -14.03 -34.43 -55.95
CA SER A 113 -14.09 -33.66 -54.70
C SER A 113 -14.30 -34.65 -53.56
N PHE A 114 -13.17 -35.06 -52.96
CA PHE A 114 -13.07 -35.97 -51.82
C PHE A 114 -14.16 -35.63 -50.81
N TYR A 115 -14.85 -36.64 -50.27
CA TYR A 115 -16.16 -36.44 -49.63
C TYR A 115 -16.18 -35.42 -48.46
N PHE A 116 -15.01 -35.14 -47.88
CA PHE A 116 -14.80 -34.08 -46.88
C PHE A 116 -14.89 -32.64 -47.41
N TYR A 117 -14.81 -32.41 -48.72
CA TYR A 117 -14.99 -31.08 -49.32
C TYR A 117 -16.46 -30.76 -49.60
N ASN A 118 -17.37 -31.75 -49.54
CA ASN A 118 -18.80 -31.52 -49.54
C ASN A 118 -19.27 -31.21 -48.11
N SER A 119 -19.56 -29.93 -47.82
CA SER A 119 -19.97 -29.48 -46.49
C SER A 119 -21.25 -30.15 -45.97
N THR A 120 -22.15 -30.56 -46.87
CA THR A 120 -23.40 -31.27 -46.53
C THR A 120 -23.10 -32.71 -46.10
N THR A 121 -22.21 -33.40 -46.82
CA THR A 121 -21.75 -34.76 -46.48
C THR A 121 -20.94 -34.78 -45.18
N VAL A 122 -20.08 -33.77 -44.94
CA VAL A 122 -19.36 -33.62 -43.66
C VAL A 122 -20.32 -33.37 -42.50
N ALA A 123 -21.30 -32.49 -42.66
CA ALA A 123 -22.29 -32.22 -41.62
C ALA A 123 -23.13 -33.47 -41.28
N TYR A 124 -23.55 -34.22 -42.30
CA TYR A 124 -24.26 -35.49 -42.11
C TYR A 124 -23.37 -36.54 -41.40
N GLY A 125 -22.15 -36.74 -41.87
CA GLY A 125 -21.19 -37.66 -41.28
C GLY A 125 -20.83 -37.31 -39.83
N LYS A 126 -20.70 -36.02 -39.50
CA LYS A 126 -20.48 -35.54 -38.13
C LYS A 126 -21.66 -35.84 -37.22
N ASN A 127 -22.90 -35.69 -37.71
CA ASN A 127 -24.10 -36.00 -36.93
C ASN A 127 -24.29 -37.51 -36.71
N GLU A 128 -24.08 -38.36 -37.73
CA GLU A 128 -24.11 -39.82 -37.53
C GLU A 128 -22.95 -40.31 -36.65
N PHE A 129 -21.77 -39.68 -36.72
CA PHE A 129 -20.67 -39.95 -35.78
C PHE A 129 -21.07 -39.63 -34.33
N LEU A 130 -21.62 -38.44 -34.08
CA LEU A 130 -22.13 -38.03 -32.76
C LEU A 130 -23.25 -38.94 -32.26
N LYS A 131 -24.10 -39.45 -33.14
CA LYS A 131 -25.21 -40.35 -32.80
C LYS A 131 -24.75 -41.77 -32.46
N ILE A 132 -23.76 -42.31 -33.18
CA ILE A 132 -23.25 -43.68 -32.94
C ILE A 132 -22.24 -43.69 -31.79
N TRP A 133 -21.38 -42.67 -31.69
CA TRP A 133 -20.24 -42.66 -30.78
C TRP A 133 -20.32 -41.62 -29.66
N GLY A 134 -21.17 -40.60 -29.76
CA GLY A 134 -21.18 -39.46 -28.84
C GLY A 134 -20.03 -38.48 -29.10
N ASP A 135 -19.92 -37.46 -28.26
CA ASP A 135 -18.84 -36.48 -28.34
C ASP A 135 -17.54 -37.06 -27.73
N ARG A 136 -16.54 -37.35 -28.57
CA ARG A 136 -15.31 -38.09 -28.20
C ARG A 136 -14.08 -37.21 -28.33
N LYS A 137 -13.18 -37.33 -27.36
CA LYS A 137 -11.89 -36.62 -27.34
C LYS A 137 -10.97 -37.16 -28.45
N LEU A 138 -10.17 -36.27 -29.06
CA LEU A 138 -9.15 -36.65 -30.04
C LEU A 138 -8.01 -37.37 -29.33
N GLN A 139 -7.94 -38.70 -29.48
CA GLN A 139 -6.88 -39.56 -28.97
C GLN A 139 -6.79 -40.85 -29.78
N ASP A 140 -5.65 -41.52 -29.71
CA ASP A 140 -5.47 -42.84 -30.33
C ASP A 140 -6.41 -43.87 -29.72
N ASN A 141 -6.87 -44.81 -30.54
CA ASN A 141 -7.86 -45.83 -30.16
C ASN A 141 -9.17 -45.27 -29.57
N TRP A 142 -9.57 -44.04 -29.92
CA TRP A 142 -10.76 -43.36 -29.38
C TRP A 142 -12.06 -44.20 -29.38
N ARG A 143 -12.21 -45.14 -30.34
CA ARG A 143 -13.34 -46.08 -30.45
C ARG A 143 -13.51 -46.99 -29.21
N LEU A 144 -12.43 -47.25 -28.48
CA LEU A 144 -12.40 -48.04 -27.25
C LEU A 144 -12.42 -47.16 -25.99
N SER A 145 -12.15 -45.85 -26.12
CA SER A 145 -12.04 -44.93 -24.99
C SER A 145 -13.41 -44.42 -24.54
N ASN A 146 -13.71 -44.48 -23.24
CA ASN A 146 -15.00 -44.02 -22.71
C ASN A 146 -15.06 -42.54 -22.33
N GLU A 147 -14.01 -41.76 -22.66
CA GLU A 147 -13.91 -40.33 -22.37
C GLU A 147 -14.72 -39.47 -23.35
N LYS A 148 -15.61 -38.63 -22.82
CA LYS A 148 -16.30 -37.59 -23.60
C LYS A 148 -15.46 -36.32 -23.72
N ALA A 149 -15.55 -35.62 -24.84
CA ALA A 149 -14.89 -34.32 -25.04
C ALA A 149 -15.58 -33.21 -24.22
N GLY A 150 -15.29 -33.13 -22.92
CA GLY A 150 -15.91 -32.12 -22.05
C GLY A 150 -15.36 -32.01 -20.63
N ILE A 151 -14.39 -32.84 -20.24
CA ILE A 151 -13.81 -32.80 -18.89
C ILE A 151 -12.35 -32.35 -19.00
N LYS A 152 -12.08 -31.10 -18.59
CA LYS A 152 -10.74 -30.68 -18.20
C LYS A 152 -10.52 -31.09 -16.75
N SER A 153 -9.64 -32.07 -16.52
CA SER A 153 -8.94 -32.22 -15.26
C SER A 153 -7.45 -32.27 -15.55
N THR A 154 -6.70 -31.30 -15.03
CA THR A 154 -5.25 -31.26 -15.03
C THR A 154 -4.75 -30.77 -13.68
N GLY A 155 -4.59 -31.72 -12.76
CA GLY A 155 -3.52 -31.75 -11.77
C GLY A 155 -3.37 -30.57 -10.80
N LYS A 156 -4.18 -30.55 -9.74
CA LYS A 156 -3.67 -30.44 -8.36
C LYS A 156 -4.45 -31.41 -7.48
N THR A 157 -3.74 -32.20 -6.69
CA THR A 157 -4.32 -33.07 -5.66
C THR A 157 -4.52 -32.25 -4.38
N GLU A 158 -5.47 -32.67 -3.54
CA GLU A 158 -6.13 -31.89 -2.47
C GLU A 158 -7.17 -30.91 -3.06
N SER A 159 -8.49 -31.10 -2.93
CA SER A 159 -9.26 -31.95 -1.98
C SER A 159 -10.39 -32.75 -2.65
N ILE A 160 -10.73 -33.91 -2.07
CA ILE A 160 -11.83 -34.78 -2.53
C ILE A 160 -13.18 -34.22 -2.04
N THR A 161 -13.75 -33.25 -2.77
CA THR A 161 -15.11 -32.72 -2.47
C THR A 161 -15.90 -32.25 -3.71
N SER A 162 -15.45 -32.56 -4.93
CA SER A 162 -15.98 -31.96 -6.17
C SER A 162 -17.14 -32.73 -6.84
N ILE A 163 -17.90 -33.53 -6.08
CA ILE A 163 -19.19 -34.11 -6.53
C ILE A 163 -20.35 -33.73 -5.58
N THR A 164 -20.08 -33.32 -4.35
CA THR A 164 -21.04 -32.72 -3.41
C THR A 164 -21.20 -31.20 -3.57
N GLY A 165 -20.21 -30.50 -4.14
CA GLY A 165 -20.14 -29.03 -4.16
C GLY A 165 -21.23 -28.23 -4.90
N LYS A 166 -22.31 -28.87 -5.37
CA LYS A 166 -23.57 -28.18 -5.76
C LYS A 166 -24.61 -28.15 -4.64
N GLU A 167 -24.62 -29.10 -3.71
CA GLU A 167 -25.56 -29.11 -2.58
C GLU A 167 -25.12 -28.13 -1.48
N ASP A 168 -23.81 -27.95 -1.29
CA ASP A 168 -23.26 -27.03 -0.26
C ASP A 168 -23.65 -25.55 -0.48
N GLN A 169 -23.84 -25.12 -1.73
CA GLN A 169 -24.33 -23.77 -2.08
C GLN A 169 -25.81 -23.56 -1.69
N TYR A 170 -26.53 -24.64 -1.40
CA TYR A 170 -27.92 -24.61 -0.98
C TYR A 170 -28.12 -24.96 0.50
N ASN A 171 -27.03 -25.09 1.26
CA ASN A 171 -27.05 -25.40 2.69
C ASN A 171 -26.82 -24.11 3.51
N PRO A 172 -27.80 -23.66 4.31
CA PRO A 172 -27.68 -22.47 5.16
C PRO A 172 -26.52 -22.55 6.16
N GLU A 173 -26.23 -23.74 6.68
CA GLU A 173 -25.15 -23.97 7.66
C GLU A 173 -23.76 -23.65 7.09
N THR A 174 -23.55 -23.90 5.79
CA THR A 174 -22.29 -23.57 5.10
C THR A 174 -22.01 -22.06 5.12
N TYR A 175 -23.06 -21.24 5.01
CA TYR A 175 -22.93 -19.79 5.09
C TYR A 175 -22.69 -19.30 6.52
N ILE A 176 -23.36 -19.89 7.51
CA ILE A 176 -23.15 -19.55 8.92
C ILE A 176 -21.74 -19.92 9.38
N ALA A 177 -21.21 -21.08 8.93
CA ALA A 177 -19.84 -21.49 9.19
C ALA A 177 -18.77 -20.57 8.55
N SER A 178 -19.16 -19.72 7.60
CA SER A 178 -18.27 -18.72 6.98
C SER A 178 -18.25 -17.36 7.69
N LEU A 179 -19.14 -17.14 8.67
CA LEU A 179 -19.15 -15.90 9.46
C LEU A 179 -17.97 -15.85 10.44
N PRO A 180 -17.35 -14.68 10.67
CA PRO A 180 -16.28 -14.54 11.66
C PRO A 180 -16.82 -14.76 13.07
N THR A 181 -16.23 -15.71 13.80
CA THR A 181 -16.59 -16.05 15.19
C THR A 181 -15.58 -15.53 16.22
N GLU A 182 -14.36 -15.19 15.81
CA GLU A 182 -13.34 -14.64 16.70
C GLU A 182 -13.57 -13.14 16.93
N GLN A 183 -13.54 -12.71 18.20
CA GLN A 183 -13.76 -11.31 18.56
C GLN A 183 -12.75 -10.37 17.87
N THR A 184 -11.48 -10.78 17.78
CA THR A 184 -10.40 -10.05 17.08
C THR A 184 -10.73 -9.79 15.60
N ALA A 185 -11.33 -10.76 14.90
CA ALA A 185 -11.75 -10.61 13.52
C ALA A 185 -12.96 -9.66 13.39
N ILE A 186 -13.93 -9.78 14.31
CA ILE A 186 -15.10 -8.89 14.38
C ILE A 186 -14.66 -7.44 14.66
N ASP A 187 -13.75 -7.23 15.60
CA ASP A 187 -13.19 -5.92 15.96
C ASP A 187 -12.42 -5.31 14.77
N SER A 188 -11.64 -6.10 14.03
CA SER A 188 -10.95 -5.65 12.81
C SER A 188 -11.94 -5.15 11.75
N ILE A 189 -13.02 -5.92 11.50
CA ILE A 189 -14.07 -5.56 10.52
C ILE A 189 -14.82 -4.29 10.97
N ALA A 190 -15.07 -4.13 12.27
CA ALA A 190 -15.66 -2.92 12.84
C ALA A 190 -14.74 -1.69 12.71
N ASN A 191 -13.43 -1.85 12.96
CA ASN A 191 -12.45 -0.78 12.78
C ASN A 191 -12.31 -0.36 11.31
N GLU A 192 -12.27 -1.31 10.37
CA GLU A 192 -12.26 -1.03 8.93
C GLU A 192 -13.51 -0.27 8.47
N ARG A 193 -14.70 -0.67 8.93
CA ARG A 193 -15.95 0.05 8.66
C ARG A 193 -15.90 1.47 9.23
N ASN A 194 -15.46 1.61 10.48
CA ASN A 194 -15.37 2.90 11.16
C ASN A 194 -14.39 3.83 10.42
N PHE A 195 -13.25 3.32 9.97
CA PHE A 195 -12.34 4.05 9.10
C PHE A 195 -12.98 4.42 7.75
N ALA A 196 -13.73 3.52 7.11
CA ALA A 196 -14.44 3.81 5.86
C ALA A 196 -15.49 4.93 6.03
N TYR A 197 -16.28 4.92 7.10
CA TYR A 197 -17.20 6.01 7.43
C TYR A 197 -16.47 7.35 7.63
N TYR A 198 -15.32 7.35 8.31
CA TYR A 198 -14.51 8.55 8.50
C TYR A 198 -14.04 9.14 7.15
N GLN A 199 -13.48 8.29 6.28
CA GLN A 199 -13.03 8.70 4.95
C GLN A 199 -14.20 9.20 4.09
N LEU A 200 -15.34 8.51 4.09
CA LEU A 200 -16.56 8.96 3.40
C LEU A 200 -17.05 10.32 3.93
N GLY A 201 -17.04 10.52 5.25
CA GLY A 201 -17.37 11.79 5.89
C GLY A 201 -16.51 12.93 5.34
N ILE A 202 -15.19 12.75 5.28
CA ILE A 202 -14.26 13.73 4.68
C ILE A 202 -14.54 13.91 3.19
N ILE A 203 -14.64 12.82 2.42
CA ILE A 203 -14.78 12.89 0.95
C ILE A 203 -16.07 13.60 0.56
N TYR A 204 -17.21 13.27 1.19
CA TYR A 204 -18.48 13.95 0.92
C TYR A 204 -18.41 15.45 1.23
N ARG A 205 -17.74 15.88 2.31
CA ARG A 205 -17.56 17.31 2.64
C ARG A 205 -16.61 18.01 1.67
N GLU A 206 -15.36 17.53 1.58
CA GLU A 206 -14.25 18.21 0.88
C GLU A 206 -14.29 18.07 -0.65
N LYS A 207 -14.75 16.94 -1.17
CA LYS A 207 -14.68 16.65 -2.63
C LYS A 207 -16.00 16.91 -3.36
N PHE A 208 -17.13 16.71 -2.67
CA PHE A 208 -18.47 16.76 -3.26
C PHE A 208 -19.36 17.88 -2.68
N GLN A 209 -19.01 18.45 -1.51
CA GLN A 209 -19.82 19.44 -0.77
C GLN A 209 -21.21 18.89 -0.33
N GLU A 210 -21.33 17.57 -0.23
CA GLU A 210 -22.55 16.85 0.18
C GLU A 210 -22.63 16.77 1.71
N LEU A 211 -22.85 17.93 2.33
CA LEU A 211 -22.87 18.10 3.79
C LEU A 211 -23.83 17.14 4.51
N SER A 212 -24.98 16.83 3.90
CA SER A 212 -25.97 15.91 4.50
C SER A 212 -25.48 14.47 4.57
N LEU A 213 -24.77 13.98 3.54
CA LEU A 213 -24.17 12.65 3.52
C LEU A 213 -22.97 12.57 4.48
N SER A 214 -22.11 13.60 4.44
CA SER A 214 -20.98 13.73 5.35
C SER A 214 -21.42 13.70 6.82
N LYS A 215 -22.46 14.48 7.17
CA LYS A 215 -23.09 14.48 8.51
C LYS A 215 -23.52 13.08 8.93
N SER A 216 -24.25 12.35 8.07
CA SER A 216 -24.69 10.98 8.36
C SER A 216 -23.49 10.09 8.67
N ARG A 217 -22.48 10.06 7.80
CA ARG A 217 -21.32 9.18 7.98
C ARG A 217 -20.54 9.46 9.26
N PHE A 218 -20.39 10.72 9.68
CA PHE A 218 -19.78 11.03 10.97
C PHE A 218 -20.71 10.76 12.19
N GLU A 219 -22.04 10.95 12.05
CA GLU A 219 -23.01 10.56 13.11
C GLU A 219 -23.05 9.03 13.29
N ASP A 220 -23.03 8.27 12.19
CA ASP A 220 -22.97 6.80 12.17
C ASP A 220 -21.64 6.30 12.78
N LEU A 221 -20.53 6.95 12.45
CA LEU A 221 -19.21 6.66 13.00
C LEU A 221 -19.16 6.79 14.52
N LEU A 222 -19.61 7.93 15.07
CA LEU A 222 -19.55 8.17 16.51
C LEU A 222 -20.50 7.27 17.33
N GLN A 223 -21.55 6.71 16.71
CA GLN A 223 -22.41 5.70 17.34
C GLN A 223 -21.77 4.31 17.41
N ASN A 224 -20.75 4.05 16.59
CA ASN A 224 -20.20 2.72 16.34
C ASN A 224 -18.87 2.44 17.07
N SER A 225 -18.63 3.11 18.20
CA SER A 225 -17.43 2.98 19.06
C SER A 225 -16.11 3.00 18.27
N PRO A 226 -15.78 4.11 17.59
CA PRO A 226 -14.59 4.19 16.76
C PRO A 226 -13.32 4.32 17.60
N GLU A 227 -12.18 4.00 16.97
CA GLU A 227 -10.85 4.22 17.55
C GLU A 227 -10.69 5.68 18.02
N GLU A 228 -10.00 5.88 19.14
CA GLU A 228 -9.86 7.19 19.81
C GLU A 228 -9.39 8.30 18.85
N ARG A 229 -8.38 7.99 18.02
CA ARG A 229 -7.83 8.85 16.96
C ARG A 229 -8.85 9.37 15.93
N LEU A 230 -10.01 8.73 15.79
CA LEU A 230 -11.09 9.13 14.89
C LEU A 230 -12.18 9.95 15.58
N ILE A 231 -12.31 9.85 16.92
CA ILE A 231 -13.42 10.47 17.67
C ILE A 231 -13.37 11.99 17.56
N LEU A 232 -12.29 12.60 18.07
CA LEU A 232 -12.14 14.05 18.16
C LEU A 232 -12.16 14.73 16.77
N PRO A 233 -11.46 14.23 15.73
CA PRO A 233 -11.55 14.79 14.38
C PRO A 233 -12.96 14.70 13.77
N SER A 234 -13.70 13.63 14.04
CA SER A 234 -15.09 13.47 13.59
C SER A 234 -16.04 14.44 14.29
N LYS A 235 -15.87 14.64 15.60
CA LYS A 235 -16.62 15.65 16.37
C LYS A 235 -16.41 17.05 15.81
N TYR A 236 -15.16 17.43 15.50
CA TYR A 236 -14.86 18.75 14.93
C TYR A 236 -15.41 18.92 13.50
N ASN A 237 -15.32 17.88 12.65
CA ASN A 237 -15.97 17.91 11.34
C ASN A 237 -17.49 18.06 11.47
N LEU A 238 -18.14 17.33 12.39
CA LEU A 238 -19.56 17.50 12.68
C LEU A 238 -19.91 18.90 13.17
N TYR A 239 -19.09 19.52 14.01
CA TYR A 239 -19.28 20.92 14.40
C TYR A 239 -19.29 21.86 13.17
N LYS A 240 -18.32 21.75 12.27
CA LYS A 240 -18.27 22.55 11.02
C LYS A 240 -19.50 22.29 10.16
N ILE A 241 -19.87 21.03 9.93
CA ILE A 241 -21.05 20.63 9.15
C ILE A 241 -22.37 21.12 9.77
N TYR A 242 -22.54 21.01 11.09
CA TYR A 242 -23.74 21.53 11.77
C TYR A 242 -23.84 23.05 11.69
N THR A 243 -22.70 23.75 11.73
CA THR A 243 -22.65 25.21 11.57
C THR A 243 -23.07 25.61 10.16
N GLU A 244 -22.50 24.96 9.12
CA GLU A 244 -22.85 25.20 7.71
C GLU A 244 -24.32 24.85 7.38
N LEU A 245 -24.87 23.81 8.02
CA LEU A 245 -26.29 23.42 7.87
C LEU A 245 -27.27 24.24 8.75
N GLY A 246 -26.79 25.23 9.52
CA GLY A 246 -27.63 26.05 10.40
C GLY A 246 -28.22 25.31 11.62
N LEU A 247 -27.65 24.16 11.99
CA LEU A 247 -28.09 23.30 13.09
C LEU A 247 -27.50 23.76 14.43
N THR A 248 -27.69 25.03 14.79
CA THR A 248 -26.99 25.74 15.88
C THR A 248 -26.97 24.98 17.22
N ARG A 249 -28.08 24.34 17.63
CA ARG A 249 -28.12 23.57 18.89
C ARG A 249 -27.21 22.34 18.87
N LYS A 250 -27.08 21.66 17.72
CA LYS A 250 -26.16 20.53 17.56
C LYS A 250 -24.70 21.01 17.47
N ALA A 251 -24.47 22.13 16.77
CA ALA A 251 -23.15 22.75 16.70
C ALA A 251 -22.64 23.13 18.10
N GLU A 252 -23.42 23.88 18.90
CA GLU A 252 -22.97 24.31 20.22
C GLU A 252 -22.76 23.14 21.19
N ALA A 253 -23.61 22.10 21.14
CA ALA A 253 -23.41 20.89 21.93
C ALA A 253 -22.10 20.18 21.55
N MET A 254 -21.79 20.07 20.26
CA MET A 254 -20.55 19.46 19.77
C MET A 254 -19.32 20.29 20.13
N LYS A 255 -19.42 21.63 20.05
CA LYS A 255 -18.38 22.56 20.50
C LYS A 255 -18.09 22.40 21.99
N SER A 256 -19.13 22.39 22.82
CA SER A 256 -18.98 22.22 24.27
C SER A 256 -18.34 20.87 24.62
N ASP A 257 -18.74 19.79 23.96
CA ASP A 257 -18.15 18.46 24.15
C ASP A 257 -16.64 18.45 23.83
N ILE A 258 -16.24 19.05 22.71
CA ILE A 258 -14.82 19.14 22.33
C ILE A 258 -14.02 19.96 23.35
N VAL A 259 -14.51 21.14 23.74
CA VAL A 259 -13.82 22.04 24.69
C VAL A 259 -13.74 21.44 26.10
N THR A 260 -14.75 20.70 26.54
CA THR A 260 -14.75 20.06 27.87
C THR A 260 -13.91 18.78 27.92
N ASN A 261 -13.99 17.93 26.90
CA ASN A 261 -13.34 16.61 26.92
C ASN A 261 -11.94 16.59 26.30
N TYR A 262 -11.59 17.57 25.46
CA TYR A 262 -10.29 17.67 24.79
C TYR A 262 -9.70 19.10 24.87
N PRO A 263 -9.59 19.71 26.07
CA PRO A 263 -9.25 21.13 26.23
C PRO A 263 -7.88 21.50 25.65
N ASP A 264 -6.90 20.59 25.70
CA ASP A 264 -5.54 20.81 25.20
C ASP A 264 -5.41 20.57 23.68
N SER A 265 -6.48 20.15 23.00
CA SER A 265 -6.45 19.87 21.56
C SER A 265 -6.45 21.14 20.70
N ARG A 266 -5.80 21.08 19.53
CA ARG A 266 -5.83 22.18 18.55
C ARG A 266 -7.27 22.54 18.11
N TYR A 267 -8.18 21.57 18.09
CA TYR A 267 -9.59 21.86 17.80
C TYR A 267 -10.27 22.68 18.90
N ALA A 268 -10.03 22.38 20.18
CA ALA A 268 -10.55 23.18 21.28
C ALA A 268 -9.99 24.61 21.25
N GLU A 269 -8.70 24.78 20.94
CA GLU A 269 -8.06 26.08 20.73
C GLU A 269 -8.76 26.90 19.64
N ILE A 270 -9.01 26.30 18.46
CA ILE A 270 -9.71 26.94 17.34
C ILE A 270 -11.18 27.28 17.71
N LEU A 271 -11.86 26.41 18.46
CA LEU A 271 -13.25 26.63 18.88
C LEU A 271 -13.40 27.73 19.93
N LEU A 272 -12.40 27.92 20.78
CA LEU A 272 -12.33 28.99 21.78
C LEU A 272 -11.90 30.32 21.15
N ASN A 273 -10.93 30.31 20.24
CA ASN A 273 -10.45 31.48 19.52
C ASN A 273 -10.38 31.22 18.00
N PRO A 274 -11.46 31.48 17.24
CA PRO A 274 -11.49 31.22 15.79
C PRO A 274 -10.47 32.02 14.97
N GLN A 275 -9.87 33.09 15.51
CA GLN A 275 -8.79 33.82 14.83
C GLN A 275 -7.46 33.04 14.85
N SER A 276 -7.30 32.04 15.74
CA SER A 276 -6.11 31.20 15.85
C SER A 276 -5.87 30.27 14.64
N GLU A 277 -6.91 30.00 13.83
CA GLU A 277 -6.81 29.26 12.57
C GLU A 277 -6.20 30.12 11.44
N LEU A 278 -6.25 31.45 11.58
CA LEU A 278 -5.75 32.43 10.59
C LEU A 278 -4.40 33.05 10.99
N SER A 279 -4.05 33.06 12.28
CA SER A 279 -2.76 33.56 12.74
C SER A 279 -1.64 32.55 12.50
N LYS A 280 -0.64 32.96 11.72
CA LYS A 280 0.70 32.34 11.74
C LYS A 280 1.49 32.81 12.97
N ASP A 281 0.86 32.68 14.14
CA ASP A 281 1.49 33.00 15.42
C ASP A 281 2.45 31.88 15.86
N GLU A 282 3.10 32.10 17.00
CA GLU A 282 4.11 31.20 17.56
C GLU A 282 3.55 29.82 17.97
N ASN A 283 2.21 29.69 18.10
CA ASN A 283 1.54 28.43 18.45
C ASN A 283 1.07 27.63 17.22
N SER A 284 1.12 28.24 16.03
CA SER A 284 0.69 27.61 14.78
C SER A 284 1.54 26.37 14.43
N PRO A 285 0.93 25.29 13.90
CA PRO A 285 1.67 24.06 13.56
C PRO A 285 2.82 24.28 12.58
N GLU A 286 2.64 25.20 11.62
CA GLU A 286 3.67 25.58 10.64
C GLU A 286 4.88 26.27 11.29
N PHE A 287 4.65 27.19 12.24
CA PHE A 287 5.74 27.88 12.94
C PHE A 287 6.53 26.91 13.84
N ILE A 288 5.82 26.10 14.63
CA ILE A 288 6.44 25.12 15.53
C ILE A 288 7.24 24.09 14.73
N TYR A 289 6.67 23.56 13.64
CA TYR A 289 7.40 22.66 12.73
C TYR A 289 8.64 23.33 12.15
N THR A 290 8.54 24.60 11.74
CA THR A 290 9.68 25.35 11.18
C THR A 290 10.80 25.52 12.20
N ASN A 291 10.50 25.72 13.49
CA ASN A 291 11.51 25.75 14.54
C ASN A 291 12.08 24.35 14.84
N LEU A 292 11.25 23.31 14.99
CA LEU A 292 11.74 21.93 15.17
C LEU A 292 12.58 21.46 13.98
N TYR A 293 12.26 21.90 12.77
CA TYR A 293 13.05 21.58 11.58
C TYR A 293 14.43 22.24 11.62
N LYS A 294 14.56 23.49 12.11
CA LYS A 294 15.87 24.11 12.37
C LYS A 294 16.65 23.36 13.45
N GLN A 295 15.99 22.93 14.54
CA GLN A 295 16.62 22.12 15.58
C GLN A 295 17.12 20.77 15.01
N PHE A 296 16.36 20.16 14.09
CA PHE A 296 16.78 18.96 13.36
C PHE A 296 17.99 19.22 12.45
N GLU A 297 18.07 20.37 11.78
CA GLU A 297 19.25 20.80 11.02
C GLU A 297 20.46 21.08 11.92
N ASN A 298 20.25 21.61 13.12
CA ASN A 298 21.25 21.76 14.18
C ASN A 298 21.65 20.45 14.88
N GLN A 299 21.02 19.32 14.53
CA GLN A 299 21.24 17.99 15.10
C GLN A 299 20.79 17.83 16.58
N GLU A 300 19.88 18.69 17.05
CA GLU A 300 19.19 18.61 18.35
C GLU A 300 18.11 17.49 18.33
N TYR A 301 18.52 16.26 17.99
CA TYR A 301 17.60 15.18 17.64
C TYR A 301 16.74 14.72 18.82
N THR A 302 17.24 14.79 20.06
CA THR A 302 16.51 14.33 21.26
C THR A 302 15.32 15.25 21.53
N GLU A 303 15.58 16.55 21.48
CA GLU A 303 14.65 17.65 21.67
C GLU A 303 13.56 17.62 20.58
N VAL A 304 13.97 17.42 19.32
CA VAL A 304 13.05 17.27 18.18
C VAL A 304 12.12 16.07 18.35
N ILE A 305 12.63 14.92 18.80
CA ILE A 305 11.79 13.73 19.07
C ILE A 305 10.77 14.05 20.17
N THR A 306 11.22 14.59 21.30
CA THR A 306 10.37 14.88 22.45
C THR A 306 9.25 15.89 22.14
N GLU A 307 9.58 17.01 21.51
CA GLU A 307 8.57 18.02 21.18
C GLU A 307 7.68 17.55 20.00
N ALA A 308 8.20 16.80 19.02
CA ALA A 308 7.35 16.22 17.98
C ALA A 308 6.32 15.23 18.56
N GLU A 309 6.68 14.36 19.50
CA GLU A 309 5.74 13.44 20.16
C GLU A 309 4.61 14.16 20.93
N LYS A 310 4.93 15.30 21.55
CA LYS A 310 3.94 16.18 22.19
C LYS A 310 3.05 16.89 21.17
N GLN A 311 3.61 17.40 20.07
CA GLN A 311 2.84 18.03 19.00
C GLN A 311 1.90 17.04 18.30
N ILE A 312 2.33 15.80 18.07
CA ILE A 312 1.50 14.75 17.47
C ILE A 312 0.23 14.49 18.29
N LYS A 313 0.33 14.42 19.63
CA LYS A 313 -0.83 14.28 20.53
C LYS A 313 -1.75 15.52 20.50
N ARG A 314 -1.17 16.72 20.45
CA ARG A 314 -1.93 17.99 20.39
C ARG A 314 -2.71 18.16 19.07
N LEU A 315 -2.17 17.60 17.99
CA LEU A 315 -2.60 17.77 16.61
C LEU A 315 -3.38 16.57 16.06
N GLU A 316 -3.98 15.73 16.92
CA GLU A 316 -4.75 14.56 16.48
C GLU A 316 -5.81 14.92 15.43
N GLY A 317 -5.65 14.39 14.21
CA GLY A 317 -6.50 14.66 13.04
C GLY A 317 -6.28 15.99 12.32
N ASP A 318 -5.29 16.78 12.71
CA ASP A 318 -4.82 17.94 11.94
C ASP A 318 -4.00 17.48 10.73
N ASP A 319 -4.20 18.11 9.56
CA ASP A 319 -3.48 17.81 8.31
C ASP A 319 -1.95 17.98 8.44
N PHE A 320 -1.47 18.69 9.46
CA PHE A 320 -0.06 18.88 9.74
C PHE A 320 0.58 17.72 10.53
N LEU A 321 -0.20 16.91 11.25
CA LEU A 321 0.31 15.81 12.08
C LEU A 321 1.26 14.85 11.34
N PRO A 322 0.97 14.39 10.10
CA PRO A 322 1.86 13.48 9.37
C PRO A 322 3.25 14.05 9.09
N LYS A 323 3.41 15.38 9.10
CA LYS A 323 4.72 16.04 8.92
C LYS A 323 5.57 15.96 10.19
N PHE A 324 4.95 16.13 11.36
CA PHE A 324 5.63 15.89 12.64
C PHE A 324 6.03 14.42 12.80
N GLU A 325 5.19 13.47 12.33
CA GLU A 325 5.55 12.06 12.28
C GLU A 325 6.79 11.79 11.39
N ILE A 326 6.84 12.37 10.18
CA ILE A 326 8.04 12.29 9.30
C ILE A 326 9.28 12.87 9.97
N LEU A 327 9.15 14.02 10.65
CA LEU A 327 10.27 14.67 11.33
C LEU A 327 10.77 13.84 12.51
N LYS A 328 9.86 13.32 13.34
CA LYS A 328 10.17 12.37 14.42
C LYS A 328 10.86 11.12 13.89
N ALA A 329 10.32 10.49 12.83
CA ALA A 329 10.95 9.33 12.20
C ALA A 329 12.36 9.63 11.69
N SER A 330 12.56 10.81 11.09
CA SER A 330 13.86 11.26 10.59
C SER A 330 14.87 11.52 11.71
N ALA A 331 14.45 12.15 12.82
CA ALA A 331 15.28 12.38 14.00
C ALA A 331 15.64 11.07 14.70
N ARG A 332 14.67 10.16 14.91
CA ARG A 332 14.92 8.80 15.40
C ARG A 332 15.87 8.03 14.49
N GLY A 333 15.73 8.19 13.18
CA GLY A 333 16.64 7.59 12.19
C GLY A 333 18.07 8.11 12.26
N ARG A 334 18.24 9.42 12.55
CA ARG A 334 19.55 10.03 12.77
C ARG A 334 20.19 9.60 14.08
N LEU A 335 19.42 9.46 15.15
CA LEU A 335 19.91 9.16 16.49
C LEU A 335 20.15 7.64 16.70
N TYR A 336 19.16 6.81 16.37
CA TYR A 336 19.17 5.36 16.61
C TYR A 336 19.46 4.50 15.37
N GLY A 337 19.50 5.12 14.19
CA GLY A 337 19.86 4.46 12.94
C GLY A 337 18.71 3.88 12.10
N PHE A 338 19.10 3.14 11.07
CA PHE A 338 18.26 2.72 9.95
C PHE A 338 16.98 1.97 10.32
N GLU A 339 17.04 1.05 11.29
CA GLU A 339 15.88 0.24 11.63
C GLU A 339 14.77 1.09 12.28
N GLU A 340 15.13 2.06 13.11
CA GLU A 340 14.18 3.02 13.70
C GLU A 340 13.64 4.00 12.66
N TYR A 341 14.48 4.45 11.71
CA TYR A 341 14.01 5.22 10.55
C TYR A 341 12.95 4.44 9.77
N LYS A 342 13.28 3.19 9.40
CA LYS A 342 12.41 2.32 8.62
C LYS A 342 11.07 2.08 9.34
N LYS A 343 11.08 1.72 10.63
CA LYS A 343 9.86 1.57 11.44
C LYS A 343 8.99 2.82 11.42
N GLY A 344 9.59 4.00 11.51
CA GLY A 344 8.87 5.27 11.41
C GLY A 344 8.20 5.47 10.05
N ILE A 345 8.93 5.22 8.96
CA ILE A 345 8.37 5.31 7.59
C ILE A 345 7.30 4.23 7.34
N ASP A 346 7.49 3.00 7.82
CA ASP A 346 6.49 1.92 7.78
C ASP A 346 5.19 2.35 8.50
N TYR A 347 5.31 2.89 9.72
CA TYR A 347 4.18 3.42 10.49
C TYR A 347 3.43 4.53 9.75
N ILE A 348 4.14 5.48 9.14
CA ILE A 348 3.54 6.60 8.39
C ILE A 348 2.80 6.10 7.14
N ALA A 349 3.40 5.15 6.41
CA ALA A 349 2.82 4.55 5.21
C ALA A 349 1.52 3.75 5.49
N LEU A 350 1.43 3.13 6.68
CA LEU A 350 0.28 2.37 7.15
C LEU A 350 -0.81 3.24 7.80
N THR A 351 -0.41 4.27 8.54
CA THR A 351 -1.33 5.11 9.34
C THR A 351 -1.96 6.24 8.52
N TYR A 352 -1.26 6.76 7.51
CA TYR A 352 -1.72 7.90 6.70
C TYR A 352 -1.76 7.61 5.19
N PRO A 353 -2.24 6.43 4.71
CA PRO A 353 -2.08 6.00 3.31
C PRO A 353 -2.67 6.97 2.28
N ASN A 354 -3.66 7.78 2.68
CA ASN A 354 -4.36 8.72 1.80
C ASN A 354 -3.70 10.10 1.71
N THR A 355 -2.78 10.45 2.62
CA THR A 355 -2.09 11.75 2.62
C THR A 355 -0.93 11.76 1.64
N GLU A 356 -0.47 12.95 1.26
CA GLU A 356 0.70 13.06 0.37
C GLU A 356 1.98 12.60 1.09
N GLU A 357 2.04 12.79 2.40
CA GLU A 357 3.06 12.29 3.31
C GLU A 357 3.10 10.75 3.36
N GLY A 358 1.95 10.08 3.51
CA GLY A 358 1.87 8.61 3.50
C GLY A 358 2.19 7.99 2.14
N LYS A 359 1.74 8.60 1.03
CA LYS A 359 2.12 8.18 -0.33
C LYS A 359 3.63 8.30 -0.57
N LYS A 360 4.26 9.38 -0.09
CA LYS A 360 5.72 9.53 -0.13
C LYS A 360 6.42 8.49 0.75
N ALA A 361 5.89 8.19 1.93
CA ALA A 361 6.41 7.12 2.78
C ALA A 361 6.37 5.77 2.04
N GLN A 362 5.25 5.39 1.43
CA GLN A 362 5.14 4.19 0.58
C GLN A 362 6.17 4.17 -0.56
N GLN A 363 6.39 5.30 -1.24
CA GLN A 363 7.42 5.42 -2.28
C GLN A 363 8.86 5.25 -1.73
N LEU A 364 9.15 5.76 -0.52
CA LEU A 364 10.43 5.56 0.16
C LEU A 364 10.64 4.09 0.53
N LEU A 365 9.61 3.41 1.06
CA LEU A 365 9.67 1.98 1.39
C LEU A 365 9.97 1.10 0.17
N GLN A 366 9.38 1.43 -0.99
CA GLN A 366 9.57 0.66 -2.22
C GLN A 366 10.94 0.92 -2.88
N ASN A 367 11.38 2.18 -2.93
CA ASN A 367 12.51 2.59 -3.78
C ASN A 367 13.80 2.90 -3.00
N ALA A 368 13.70 3.59 -1.87
CA ALA A 368 14.86 4.11 -1.14
C ALA A 368 15.33 3.15 -0.04
N ILE A 369 14.40 2.65 0.79
CA ILE A 369 14.70 1.75 1.92
C ILE A 369 15.49 0.50 1.51
N PRO A 370 15.19 -0.21 0.39
CA PRO A 370 15.98 -1.38 -0.02
C PRO A 370 17.42 -1.06 -0.42
N VAL A 371 17.67 0.15 -0.95
CA VAL A 371 19.01 0.64 -1.27
C VAL A 371 19.75 1.06 0.00
N LEU A 372 19.06 1.77 0.89
CA LEU A 372 19.58 2.25 2.17
C LEU A 372 19.82 1.11 3.18
N ALA A 373 19.21 -0.06 3.00
CA ALA A 373 19.36 -1.22 3.88
C ALA A 373 20.73 -1.92 3.78
N LYS A 374 21.53 -1.63 2.73
CA LYS A 374 22.86 -2.22 2.52
C LYS A 374 23.83 -1.75 3.59
N LYS A 375 24.39 -2.71 4.34
CA LYS A 375 25.30 -2.49 5.48
C LYS A 375 26.76 -2.84 5.16
N GLU A 376 27.00 -3.40 3.98
CA GLU A 376 28.31 -3.81 3.50
C GLU A 376 29.19 -2.59 3.22
N PHE A 377 30.36 -2.54 3.86
CA PHE A 377 31.36 -1.52 3.60
C PHE A 377 31.99 -1.70 2.21
N ILE A 378 32.30 -0.57 1.59
CA ILE A 378 32.93 -0.46 0.26
C ILE A 378 34.45 -0.42 0.47
N LYS A 379 35.21 -0.97 -0.48
CA LYS A 379 36.68 -0.91 -0.44
C LYS A 379 37.16 0.52 -0.69
N ASP A 380 38.23 0.93 -0.01
CA ASP A 380 38.76 2.28 -0.17
C ASP A 380 39.24 2.57 -1.60
N ASP A 381 39.72 1.57 -2.35
CA ASP A 381 40.09 1.71 -3.77
C ASP A 381 38.91 2.16 -4.68
N GLU A 382 37.67 1.96 -4.23
CA GLU A 382 36.45 2.36 -4.94
C GLU A 382 35.95 3.76 -4.52
N ALA A 383 36.57 4.38 -3.50
CA ALA A 383 36.19 5.68 -2.97
C ALA A 383 37.12 6.80 -3.45
N THR A 384 36.55 7.99 -3.67
CA THR A 384 37.26 9.18 -4.16
C THR A 384 37.41 10.28 -3.11
N HIS A 385 36.70 10.14 -1.98
CA HIS A 385 36.65 11.12 -0.90
C HIS A 385 36.75 10.39 0.44
N PHE A 386 37.53 10.97 1.34
CA PHE A 386 37.88 10.43 2.64
C PHE A 386 37.77 11.50 3.71
N ASN A 387 37.59 11.03 4.94
CA ASN A 387 37.43 11.86 6.12
C ASN A 387 38.38 11.38 7.21
N VAL A 388 38.72 12.29 8.13
CA VAL A 388 39.28 11.93 9.45
C VAL A 388 38.23 12.22 10.51
N VAL A 389 37.97 11.25 11.36
CA VAL A 389 36.95 11.32 12.40
C VAL A 389 37.61 11.27 13.78
N TYR A 390 37.26 12.22 14.64
CA TYR A 390 37.58 12.25 16.06
C TYR A 390 36.31 12.00 16.87
N GLN A 391 36.31 11.00 17.76
CA GLN A 391 35.15 10.61 18.56
C GLN A 391 35.13 11.28 19.93
N PHE A 392 33.99 11.88 20.31
CA PHE A 392 33.74 12.53 21.60
C PHE A 392 32.56 11.88 22.30
N GLU A 393 32.65 11.77 23.63
CA GLU A 393 31.52 11.41 24.49
C GLU A 393 30.78 12.68 24.93
N LYS A 394 29.47 12.74 24.66
CA LYS A 394 28.60 13.92 24.78
C LYS A 394 28.56 14.52 26.20
N ASP A 395 28.67 13.67 27.21
CA ASP A 395 28.56 14.05 28.64
C ASP A 395 29.91 14.34 29.32
N THR A 396 31.01 14.36 28.57
CA THR A 396 32.33 14.71 29.11
C THR A 396 32.54 16.23 29.19
N GLU A 397 33.44 16.68 30.06
CA GLU A 397 33.90 18.09 30.12
C GLU A 397 34.72 18.52 28.87
N GLU A 398 34.79 17.69 27.83
CA GLU A 398 35.50 18.01 26.59
C GLU A 398 34.73 19.06 25.78
N ASP A 399 35.23 20.30 25.78
CA ASP A 399 34.71 21.36 24.90
C ASP A 399 35.03 21.04 23.42
N ILE A 400 34.07 20.36 22.77
CA ILE A 400 34.09 20.00 21.36
C ILE A 400 34.30 21.23 20.47
N ASP A 401 33.75 22.39 20.86
CA ASP A 401 33.79 23.60 20.02
C ASP A 401 35.15 24.31 20.15
N ALA A 402 35.80 24.26 21.33
CA ALA A 402 37.20 24.62 21.51
C ALA A 402 38.16 23.65 20.78
N PHE A 403 37.84 22.35 20.72
CA PHE A 403 38.59 21.40 19.91
C PHE A 403 38.47 21.73 18.41
N ILE A 404 37.26 21.93 17.89
CA ILE A 404 37.02 22.33 16.49
C ILE A 404 37.77 23.62 16.15
N LYS A 405 37.73 24.62 17.04
CA LYS A 405 38.49 25.87 16.86
C LYS A 405 40.00 25.60 16.76
N THR A 406 40.54 24.82 17.69
CA THR A 406 41.97 24.47 17.72
C THR A 406 42.37 23.67 16.47
N LEU A 407 41.54 22.71 16.06
CA LEU A 407 41.72 21.90 14.86
C LEU A 407 41.78 22.78 13.60
N ASN A 408 40.81 23.68 13.43
CA ASN A 408 40.78 24.62 12.30
C ASN A 408 41.99 25.58 12.29
N GLU A 409 42.43 26.06 13.45
CA GLU A 409 43.65 26.87 13.57
C GLU A 409 44.92 26.11 13.15
N GLU A 410 45.06 24.84 13.51
CA GLU A 410 46.23 24.03 13.16
C GLU A 410 46.18 23.57 11.68
N ILE A 411 45.00 23.24 11.15
CA ILE A 411 44.79 23.00 9.72
C ILE A 411 45.28 24.20 8.91
N GLY A 412 44.80 25.42 9.20
CA GLY A 412 45.17 26.63 8.44
C GLY A 412 46.66 27.03 8.56
N LYS A 413 47.38 26.54 9.57
CA LYS A 413 48.84 26.74 9.71
C LYS A 413 49.63 25.74 8.87
N LYS A 414 49.34 24.45 9.05
CA LYS A 414 50.12 23.35 8.46
C LYS A 414 49.76 23.08 7.00
N ILE A 415 48.53 23.40 6.59
CA ILE A 415 47.94 22.98 5.31
C ILE A 415 47.34 24.20 4.59
N LYS A 416 47.80 24.44 3.36
CA LYS A 416 47.43 25.61 2.54
C LYS A 416 46.96 25.28 1.13
N TYR A 417 46.87 23.99 0.79
CA TYR A 417 46.65 23.49 -0.57
C TYR A 417 45.42 22.58 -0.71
N PHE A 418 44.68 22.35 0.38
CA PHE A 418 43.48 21.53 0.40
C PHE A 418 42.31 22.35 0.92
N ASP A 419 41.18 22.32 0.20
CA ASP A 419 39.92 22.93 0.62
C ASP A 419 39.21 22.01 1.63
N LEU A 420 39.75 21.98 2.86
CA LEU A 420 39.22 21.15 3.94
C LEU A 420 38.11 21.88 4.70
N THR A 421 37.10 21.12 5.13
CA THR A 421 36.02 21.60 6.00
C THR A 421 35.84 20.69 7.20
N THR A 422 35.34 21.26 8.31
CA THR A 422 35.14 20.53 9.58
C THR A 422 33.67 20.53 9.95
N SER A 423 33.09 19.35 10.25
CA SER A 423 31.73 19.20 10.77
C SER A 423 31.72 18.73 12.23
N LYS A 424 30.56 18.88 12.87
CA LYS A 424 30.19 18.33 14.18
C LYS A 424 28.93 17.49 13.96
N ASP A 425 29.08 16.18 14.00
CA ASP A 425 28.03 15.24 13.60
C ASP A 425 27.63 14.34 14.78
N VAL A 426 26.36 14.38 15.18
CA VAL A 426 25.81 13.50 16.23
C VAL A 426 25.74 12.06 15.68
N TYR A 427 26.42 11.13 16.34
CA TYR A 427 26.45 9.72 15.95
C TYR A 427 25.41 8.90 16.71
N ASP A 428 25.28 9.06 18.02
CA ASP A 428 24.19 8.46 18.81
C ASP A 428 23.88 9.34 20.03
N GLU A 429 23.12 8.82 21.00
CA GLU A 429 22.74 9.57 22.21
C GLU A 429 23.96 10.09 22.99
N ASN A 430 25.06 9.33 22.98
CA ASN A 430 26.23 9.54 23.83
C ASN A 430 27.48 9.96 23.03
N THR A 431 27.43 9.87 21.70
CA THR A 431 28.62 10.00 20.83
C THR A 431 28.45 11.12 19.81
N VAL A 432 29.45 12.01 19.74
CA VAL A 432 29.57 13.05 18.72
C VAL A 432 30.88 12.87 17.95
N PHE A 433 30.85 13.06 16.65
CA PHE A 433 32.02 13.06 15.78
C PHE A 433 32.40 14.48 15.39
N VAL A 434 33.70 14.79 15.47
CA VAL A 434 34.28 15.92 14.73
C VAL A 434 34.95 15.35 13.49
N VAL A 435 34.52 15.80 12.31
CA VAL A 435 34.95 15.21 11.04
C VAL A 435 35.64 16.24 10.18
N VAL A 436 36.82 15.91 9.65
CA VAL A 436 37.49 16.70 8.62
C VAL A 436 37.23 16.06 7.26
N HIS A 437 36.65 16.84 6.34
CA HIS A 437 36.34 16.47 4.97
C HIS A 437 37.34 17.08 3.97
N GLY A 438 37.35 16.56 2.74
CA GLY A 438 38.11 17.10 1.61
C GLY A 438 39.40 16.34 1.28
N LEU A 439 39.61 15.17 1.88
CA LEU A 439 40.76 14.30 1.63
C LEU A 439 40.46 13.31 0.50
N THR A 440 41.47 12.93 -0.28
CA THR A 440 41.29 12.18 -1.55
C THR A 440 41.82 10.74 -1.53
N SER A 441 42.44 10.30 -0.43
CA SER A 441 42.90 8.92 -0.23
C SER A 441 42.92 8.56 1.26
N ILE A 442 42.80 7.27 1.59
CA ILE A 442 42.88 6.80 2.98
C ILE A 442 44.26 7.08 3.60
N GLN A 443 45.34 6.91 2.84
CA GLN A 443 46.70 7.26 3.30
C GLN A 443 46.88 8.77 3.45
N GLY A 444 46.24 9.57 2.60
CA GLY A 444 46.19 11.03 2.74
C GLY A 444 45.46 11.47 4.01
N ALA A 445 44.36 10.81 4.36
CA ALA A 445 43.63 11.05 5.60
C ALA A 445 44.43 10.66 6.85
N SER A 446 45.01 9.46 6.89
CA SER A 446 45.87 9.04 7.99
C SER A 446 47.11 9.93 8.14
N GLY A 447 47.77 10.29 7.02
CA GLY A 447 48.93 11.17 7.00
C GLY A 447 48.61 12.61 7.43
N PHE A 448 47.42 13.12 7.06
CA PHE A 448 46.90 14.41 7.53
C PHE A 448 46.79 14.44 9.06
N ALA A 449 46.20 13.40 9.66
CA ALA A 449 46.02 13.33 11.11
C ALA A 449 47.37 13.18 11.85
N GLN A 450 48.28 12.37 11.31
CA GLN A 450 49.65 12.24 11.82
C GLN A 450 50.42 13.57 11.78
N LEU A 451 50.23 14.41 10.76
CA LEU A 451 50.85 15.74 10.66
C LEU A 451 50.31 16.73 11.71
N LEU A 452 49.05 16.59 12.12
CA LEU A 452 48.49 17.36 13.23
C LEU A 452 49.06 16.90 14.58
N GLN A 453 49.30 15.59 14.73
CA GLN A 453 49.90 14.96 15.92
C GLN A 453 51.44 15.03 15.97
N SER A 454 52.14 15.44 14.91
CA SER A 454 53.61 15.48 14.91
C SER A 454 54.16 16.67 15.70
N ASP A 455 55.19 16.44 16.52
CA ASP A 455 55.94 17.49 17.23
C ASP A 455 56.49 18.54 16.25
N GLU A 456 56.26 19.82 16.55
CA GLU A 456 56.87 20.93 15.82
C GLU A 456 58.17 21.36 16.49
N LYS A 457 58.95 22.23 15.84
CA LYS A 457 60.12 22.87 16.45
C LYS A 457 59.96 24.38 16.44
N ASP A 458 60.23 25.02 17.57
CA ASP A 458 60.24 26.47 17.66
C ASP A 458 61.40 27.08 16.84
N SER A 459 61.43 28.41 16.72
CA SER A 459 62.50 29.14 16.02
C SER A 459 63.91 28.97 16.62
N ARG A 460 64.04 28.22 17.73
CA ARG A 460 65.29 27.86 18.40
C ARG A 460 65.54 26.33 18.39
N GLY A 461 64.76 25.57 17.61
CA GLY A 461 64.89 24.13 17.43
C GLY A 461 64.32 23.25 18.54
N ARG A 462 63.61 23.83 19.53
CA ARG A 462 63.04 23.10 20.68
C ARG A 462 61.70 22.46 20.31
N PRO A 463 61.42 21.22 20.74
CA PRO A 463 60.16 20.55 20.43
C PRO A 463 58.96 21.27 21.07
N ILE A 464 57.91 21.48 20.27
CA ILE A 464 56.60 21.95 20.68
C ILE A 464 55.65 20.77 20.56
N LYS A 465 55.00 20.39 21.66
CA LYS A 465 54.01 19.31 21.66
C LYS A 465 52.84 19.64 20.70
N PRO A 466 52.29 18.65 19.98
CA PRO A 466 51.08 18.83 19.19
C PRO A 466 49.92 19.29 20.06
N LYS A 467 49.05 20.15 19.52
CA LYS A 467 47.80 20.55 20.18
C LYS A 467 46.65 19.56 19.98
N ILE A 468 46.71 18.80 18.88
CA ILE A 468 45.74 17.75 18.57
C ILE A 468 46.42 16.42 18.93
N THR A 469 45.97 15.79 20.01
CA THR A 469 46.47 14.49 20.50
C THR A 469 45.39 13.43 20.61
N LYS A 470 44.14 13.79 20.30
CA LYS A 470 43.00 12.88 20.39
C LYS A 470 43.10 11.77 19.36
N GLU A 471 42.62 10.59 19.72
CA GLU A 471 42.54 9.43 18.82
C GLU A 471 41.61 9.75 17.64
N TYR A 472 41.93 9.16 16.49
CA TYR A 472 41.23 9.36 15.24
C TYR A 472 41.19 8.05 14.45
N PHE A 473 40.24 7.95 13.53
CA PHE A 473 40.28 6.97 12.45
C PHE A 473 40.09 7.69 11.10
N ALA A 474 40.68 7.11 10.05
CA ALA A 474 40.46 7.55 8.68
C ALA A 474 39.33 6.68 8.08
N ILE A 475 38.48 7.25 7.25
CA ILE A 475 37.36 6.50 6.66
C ILE A 475 36.95 7.09 5.32
N SER A 476 36.60 6.24 4.34
CA SER A 476 36.03 6.72 3.09
C SER A 476 34.64 7.35 3.31
N SER A 477 34.30 8.41 2.59
CA SER A 477 33.00 9.07 2.73
C SER A 477 31.79 8.15 2.50
N PRO A 478 31.83 7.14 1.60
CA PRO A 478 30.78 6.12 1.50
C PRO A 478 30.66 5.28 2.78
N ASN A 479 31.77 4.83 3.37
CA ASN A 479 31.76 4.06 4.61
C ASN A 479 31.32 4.91 5.82
N TYR A 480 31.70 6.19 5.85
CA TYR A 480 31.21 7.16 6.84
C TYR A 480 29.67 7.27 6.82
N ALA A 481 29.08 7.36 5.62
CA ALA A 481 27.64 7.38 5.45
C ALA A 481 26.95 6.05 5.83
N ILE A 482 27.65 4.91 5.75
CA ILE A 482 27.16 3.61 6.21
C ILE A 482 27.17 3.55 7.74
N ILE A 483 28.28 3.91 8.41
CA ILE A 483 28.32 3.91 9.89
C ILE A 483 27.30 4.87 10.49
N GLN A 484 27.15 6.07 9.92
CA GLN A 484 26.17 7.04 10.40
C GLN A 484 24.72 6.56 10.23
N ARG A 485 24.44 5.75 9.20
CA ARG A 485 23.10 5.20 8.95
C ARG A 485 22.79 3.97 9.79
N HIS A 486 23.75 3.06 9.97
CA HIS A 486 23.52 1.75 10.61
C HIS A 486 24.05 1.62 12.03
N LYS A 487 24.71 2.67 12.56
CA LYS A 487 25.32 2.72 13.90
C LYS A 487 26.27 1.54 14.16
N ASN A 488 27.00 1.13 13.12
CA ASN A 488 27.87 -0.05 13.11
C ASN A 488 29.37 0.30 13.09
N LEU A 489 29.79 1.41 13.71
CA LEU A 489 31.21 1.78 13.85
C LEU A 489 32.09 0.63 14.39
N ASN A 490 31.62 -0.07 15.43
CA ASN A 490 32.34 -1.22 16.01
C ASN A 490 32.50 -2.43 15.07
N ALA A 491 31.78 -2.47 13.94
CA ALA A 491 32.00 -3.44 12.88
C ALA A 491 32.99 -2.93 11.83
N TYR A 492 33.03 -1.61 11.58
CA TYR A 492 34.03 -0.97 10.72
C TYR A 492 35.43 -1.08 11.34
N LEU A 493 35.60 -0.67 12.61
CA LEU A 493 36.87 -0.71 13.35
C LEU A 493 37.43 -2.11 13.64
N LYS A 494 36.79 -3.18 13.14
CA LYS A 494 37.28 -4.57 13.19
C LYS A 494 37.75 -5.10 11.84
N LEU A 495 37.59 -4.30 10.78
CA LEU A 495 38.01 -4.61 9.42
C LEU A 495 39.32 -3.89 9.05
N GLU A 496 39.64 -2.82 9.78
CA GLU A 496 40.98 -2.21 9.89
C GLU A 496 41.88 -2.99 10.87
#